data_AF-A0A820R3D6-F1
#
_entry.id   AF-A0A820R3D6-F1
#
_cell.length_a   1.000
_cell.length_b   1.000
_cell.length_c   1.000
_cell.angle_alpha   90.00
_cell.angle_beta   90.00
_cell.angle_gamma   90.00
#
_symmetry.space_group_name_H-M   'P 1'
#
loop_
_entity.id
_entity.type
_entity.pdbx_description
1 polymer ?
#
loop_
_entity_poly.entity_id
_entity_poly.type
_entity_poly.pdbx_seq_one_letter_code
_entity_poly.pdbx_strand_id
1 'polypeptide(L)' 'MSPVDDIFLSGSLDNTVRLWDLKSANCAGLMHLNGRPVANFDPEGLIFGAGITSEMIKLYDLRSFD' A
#
# COMPACT_ATOMS: atom_id res chain seq x y z
N MET A 1 -6.21 6.15 0.35
CA MET A 1 -7.38 5.53 -0.33
C MET A 1 -7.14 5.69 -1.83
N SER A 2 -7.57 4.74 -2.65
CA SER A 2 -7.51 4.89 -4.11
C SER A 2 -8.41 6.07 -4.53
N PRO A 3 -8.01 6.85 -5.55
CA PRO A 3 -8.85 7.91 -6.11
C PRO A 3 -9.95 7.38 -7.05
N VAL A 4 -9.85 6.13 -7.52
CA VAL A 4 -10.74 5.54 -8.55
C VAL A 4 -11.56 4.34 -8.08
N ASP A 5 -11.09 3.62 -7.05
CA ASP A 5 -11.66 2.35 -6.58
C ASP A 5 -11.96 2.37 -5.08
N ASP A 6 -12.83 1.47 -4.62
CA ASP A 6 -13.19 1.23 -3.21
C ASP A 6 -12.07 0.55 -2.38
N ILE A 7 -10.82 0.92 -2.65
CA ILE A 7 -9.60 0.28 -2.15
C ILE A 7 -8.81 1.27 -1.29
N PHE A 8 -8.15 0.81 -0.21
CA PHE A 8 -7.22 1.66 0.55
C PHE A 8 -5.99 0.92 1.07
N LEU A 9 -4.94 1.71 1.32
CA LEU A 9 -3.69 1.29 1.92
C LEU A 9 -3.60 1.78 3.37
N SER A 10 -3.01 0.98 4.25
CA SER A 10 -2.66 1.38 5.61
C SER A 10 -1.23 0.96 5.94
N GLY A 11 -0.40 1.89 6.43
CA GLY A 11 0.91 1.59 7.03
C GLY A 11 0.82 1.43 8.55
N SER A 12 1.54 0.46 9.11
CA SER A 12 1.40 0.02 10.51
C SER A 12 2.74 -0.14 11.24
N LEU A 13 2.70 -0.08 12.58
CA LEU A 13 3.88 -0.22 13.46
C LEU A 13 4.40 -1.66 13.60
N ASP A 14 3.67 -2.66 13.06
CA ASP A 14 4.18 -4.02 12.82
C ASP A 14 5.08 -4.11 11.56
N ASN A 15 5.48 -2.95 11.02
CA ASN A 15 6.23 -2.77 9.77
C ASN A 15 5.54 -3.33 8.52
N THR A 16 4.19 -3.40 8.53
CA THR A 16 3.41 -3.81 7.35
C THR A 16 2.78 -2.64 6.61
N VAL A 17 2.68 -2.77 5.29
CA VAL A 17 1.68 -2.06 4.48
C VAL A 17 0.63 -3.08 4.09
N ARG A 18 -0.65 -2.72 4.28
CA ARG A 18 -1.80 -3.59 4.02
C ARG A 18 -2.71 -2.95 2.99
N LEU A 19 -3.15 -3.76 2.03
CA LEU A 19 -4.15 -3.39 1.03
C LEU A 19 -5.51 -3.93 1.48
N TRP A 20 -6.55 -3.10 1.36
CA TRP A 20 -7.92 -3.41 1.74
C TRP A 20 -8.87 -3.06 0.61
N ASP A 21 -9.78 -3.97 0.28
CA ASP A 21 -10.94 -3.72 -0.59
C ASP A 21 -12.18 -3.63 0.32
N LEU A 22 -12.94 -2.54 0.25
CA LEU A 22 -14.15 -2.35 1.06
C LEU A 22 -15.28 -3.34 0.73
N LYS A 23 -15.18 -4.06 -0.39
CA LYS A 23 -16.10 -5.16 -0.77
C LYS A 23 -15.70 -6.50 -0.12
N SER A 24 -14.58 -6.56 0.58
CA SER A 24 -14.04 -7.74 1.27
C SER A 24 -13.97 -7.55 2.78
N ALA A 25 -14.23 -8.61 3.55
CA ALA A 25 -13.96 -8.63 4.99
C ALA A 25 -12.49 -8.94 5.33
N ASN A 26 -11.69 -9.36 4.34
CA ASN A 26 -10.31 -9.80 4.50
C ASN A 26 -9.32 -8.78 3.92
N CYS A 27 -8.11 -8.73 4.49
CA CYS A 27 -6.96 -8.01 3.95
C CYS A 27 -6.68 -8.53 2.52
N ALA A 28 -6.72 -7.65 1.52
CA ALA A 28 -6.57 -8.01 0.10
C ALA A 28 -5.10 -8.25 -0.29
N GLY A 29 -4.16 -7.67 0.45
CA GLY A 29 -2.72 -7.92 0.29
C GLY A 29 -1.92 -7.41 1.48
N LEU A 30 -0.70 -7.93 1.63
CA LEU A 30 0.17 -7.69 2.78
C LEU A 30 1.63 -7.60 2.32
N MET A 31 2.26 -6.43 2.49
CA MET A 31 3.69 -6.25 2.29
C MET A 31 4.41 -6.13 3.64
N HIS A 32 5.51 -6.87 3.79
CA HIS A 32 6.44 -6.71 4.91
C HIS A 32 7.58 -5.76 4.53
N LEU A 33 7.90 -4.82 5.42
CA LEU A 33 8.97 -3.84 5.24
C LEU A 33 9.89 -3.83 6.46
N ASN A 34 11.10 -3.28 6.31
CA ASN A 34 12.12 -3.27 7.36
C ASN A 34 12.07 -2.02 8.26
N GLY A 35 10.87 -1.46 8.48
CA GLY A 35 10.66 -0.29 9.33
C GLY A 35 9.25 0.29 9.19
N ARG A 36 8.94 1.31 10.02
CA ARG A 36 7.66 2.02 10.02
C ARG A 36 7.38 2.59 8.61
N PRO A 37 6.28 2.22 7.95
CA PRO A 37 6.06 2.60 6.57
C PRO A 37 5.09 3.77 6.40
N VAL A 38 5.21 4.41 5.24
CA VAL A 38 4.21 5.29 4.63
C VAL A 38 3.86 4.73 3.25
N ALA A 39 2.60 4.85 2.83
CA ALA A 39 2.18 4.44 1.49
C ALA A 39 1.02 5.32 0.99
N ASN A 40 0.97 5.58 -0.32
CA ASN A 40 -0.13 6.29 -0.96
C ASN A 40 -0.24 5.94 -2.46
N PHE A 41 -1.43 6.12 -3.04
CA PHE A 41 -1.71 5.90 -4.45
C PHE A 41 -1.23 7.05 -5.34
N ASP A 42 -1.01 6.75 -6.61
CA ASP A 42 -0.98 7.74 -7.69
C ASP A 42 -2.40 8.25 -8.04
N PRO A 43 -2.56 9.33 -8.84
CA PRO A 43 -3.86 9.89 -9.21
C PRO A 43 -4.78 8.95 -10.00
N GLU A 44 -4.25 7.96 -10.72
CA GLU A 44 -5.03 6.98 -11.48
C GLU A 44 -5.31 5.69 -10.68
N GLY A 45 -4.73 5.56 -9.48
CA GLY A 45 -4.87 4.38 -8.61
C GLY A 45 -4.23 3.08 -9.14
N LEU A 46 -3.45 3.16 -10.21
CA LEU A 46 -2.78 2.00 -10.83
C LEU A 46 -1.47 1.63 -10.12
N ILE A 47 -0.82 2.63 -9.54
CA ILE A 47 0.48 2.53 -8.87
C ILE A 47 0.31 3.03 -7.44
N PHE A 48 1.07 2.45 -6.50
CA PHE A 48 1.27 3.06 -5.20
C PHE A 48 2.75 3.20 -4.86
N GLY A 49 3.08 4.32 -4.22
CA GLY A 49 4.38 4.51 -3.59
C GLY A 49 4.35 3.96 -2.18
N ALA A 50 5.40 3.24 -1.78
CA ALA A 50 5.65 2.86 -0.39
C ALA A 50 7.10 3.16 0.00
N GLY A 51 7.29 3.66 1.22
CA GLY A 51 8.59 4.04 1.77
C GLY A 51 8.65 3.77 3.28
N ILE A 52 9.87 3.76 3.81
CA ILE A 52 10.16 3.69 5.26
C ILE A 52 11.09 4.85 5.62
N THR A 53 11.66 4.86 6.83
CA THR A 53 12.77 5.77 7.18
C THR A 53 14.06 5.39 6.43
N SER A 54 14.12 5.70 5.13
CA SER A 54 15.26 5.52 4.24
C SER A 54 15.26 6.58 3.14
N GLU A 55 16.34 6.66 2.37
CA GLU A 55 16.50 7.63 1.26
C GLU A 55 15.76 7.22 -0.04
N MET A 56 14.83 6.23 0.04
CA MET A 56 14.18 5.65 -1.14
C MET A 56 12.68 5.42 -0.93
N ILE A 57 11.90 5.84 -1.92
CA ILE A 57 10.50 5.41 -2.12
C ILE A 57 10.51 4.38 -3.25
N LYS A 58 9.80 3.26 -3.05
CA LYS A 58 9.56 2.26 -4.10
C LYS A 58 8.16 2.46 -4.69
N LEU A 59 8.02 2.25 -5.99
CA LEU A 59 6.74 2.23 -6.69
C LEU A 59 6.35 0.78 -6.99
N TYR A 60 5.07 0.47 -6.87
CA TYR A 60 4.48 -0.85 -7.03
C TYR A 60 3.23 -0.77 -7.92
N ASP A 61 3.05 -1.72 -8.83
CA ASP A 61 1.80 -1.90 -9.58
C ASP A 61 0.75 -2.55 -8.66
N LEU A 62 -0.46 -1.97 -8.57
CA LEU A 62 -1.53 -2.45 -7.70
C LEU A 62 -1.95 -3.91 -8.00
N ARG A 63 -1.69 -4.42 -9.21
CA ARG A 63 -2.07 -5.76 -9.66
C ARG A 63 -0.96 -6.81 -9.52
N SER A 64 0.26 -6.39 -9.18
CA SER A 64 1.42 -7.29 -9.02
C SER A 64 2.51 -6.69 -8.12
N PHE A 65 2.26 -6.63 -6.81
CA PHE A 65 3.16 -6.03 -5.81
C PHE A 65 3.83 -7.01 -4.83
N ASP A 66 3.73 -8.32 -5.08
CA ASP A 66 4.33 -9.40 -4.25
C ASP A 66 5.77 -9.76 -4.68
#